data_AF-A0A841E881-F1
#
_entry.id   AF-A0A841E881-F1
#
_cell.length_a   1.000
_cell.length_b   1.000
_cell.length_c   1.000
_cell.angle_alpha   90.00
_cell.angle_beta   90.00
_cell.angle_gamma   90.00
#
_symmetry.space_group_name_H-M   'P 1'
#
loop_
_entity.id
_entity.type
_entity.pdbx_description
1 polymer ?
#
loop_
_entity_poly.entity_id
_entity_poly.type
_entity_poly.pdbx_seq_one_letter_code
_entity_poly.pdbx_strand_id
1 'polypeptide(L)'
;MWAYDVGGTNIIGKWFGYRKADPGGKKTSPLDDVHVATWPKEWISEFNELLTALRRITDLEPEQAELLEGILAGPLTTADGLAAAGVKFPQNPKDRKPRHGLPPADPDSEQGMII
;
A
#
# COMPACT_ATOMS: atom_id res chain seq x y z
N MET A 1 -10.58 -1.69 -14.82
CA MET A 1 -10.02 -3.06 -14.76
C MET A 1 -9.03 -3.39 -15.88
N TRP A 2 -9.41 -3.52 -17.16
CA TRP A 2 -8.48 -3.96 -18.22
C TRP A 2 -7.24 -3.06 -18.38
N ALA A 3 -7.41 -1.77 -18.15
CA ALA A 3 -6.34 -0.77 -18.18
C ALA A 3 -5.56 -0.65 -16.86
N TYR A 4 -5.89 -1.42 -15.82
CA TYR A 4 -5.26 -1.29 -14.50
C TYR A 4 -3.75 -1.48 -14.57
N ASP A 5 -3.02 -0.51 -14.05
CA ASP A 5 -1.57 -0.48 -14.06
C ASP A 5 -1.00 -0.14 -12.68
N VAL A 6 0.21 -0.62 -12.43
CA VAL A 6 1.00 -0.24 -11.26
C VAL A 6 2.35 0.24 -11.76
N GLY A 7 2.66 1.51 -11.50
CA GLY A 7 3.92 2.12 -11.95
C GLY A 7 4.10 2.07 -13.47
N GLY A 8 3.02 2.28 -14.24
CA GLY A 8 3.04 2.24 -15.71
C GLY A 8 3.02 0.83 -16.31
N THR A 9 2.88 -0.21 -15.48
CA THR A 9 2.85 -1.60 -15.94
C THR A 9 1.43 -2.15 -15.92
N ASN A 10 0.86 -2.43 -17.11
CA ASN A 10 -0.45 -3.08 -17.21
C ASN A 10 -0.39 -4.52 -16.66
N ILE A 11 -1.16 -4.80 -15.61
CA ILE A 11 -1.02 -6.06 -14.84
C ILE A 11 -1.52 -7.27 -15.63
N ILE A 12 -2.68 -7.16 -16.27
CA ILE A 12 -3.25 -8.26 -17.06
C ILE A 12 -2.34 -8.60 -18.25
N GLY A 13 -1.90 -7.57 -18.97
CA GLY A 13 -0.99 -7.71 -20.11
C GLY A 13 0.34 -8.33 -19.71
N LYS A 14 0.91 -7.92 -18.56
CA LYS A 14 2.15 -8.50 -18.04
C LYS A 14 1.97 -9.96 -17.62
N TRP A 15 0.92 -10.28 -16.86
CA TRP A 15 0.65 -11.65 -16.41
C TRP A 15 0.48 -12.62 -17.59
N PHE A 16 -0.34 -12.22 -18.57
CA PHE A 16 -0.57 -13.01 -19.78
C PHE A 16 0.70 -13.09 -20.64
N GLY A 17 1.46 -11.99 -20.75
CA GLY A 17 2.68 -11.90 -21.54
C GLY A 17 3.73 -12.96 -21.19
N TYR A 18 3.87 -13.33 -19.92
CA TYR A 18 4.79 -14.37 -19.45
C TYR A 18 4.28 -15.81 -19.67
N ARG A 19 3.00 -15.98 -19.99
CA ARG A 19 2.30 -17.29 -20.03
C ARG A 19 1.75 -17.64 -21.41
N LYS A 20 2.10 -16.87 -22.45
CA LYS A 20 1.85 -17.23 -23.84
C LYS A 20 2.83 -18.31 -24.32
N ALA A 21 2.50 -18.95 -25.44
CA ALA A 21 3.36 -19.96 -26.07
C ALA A 21 4.78 -19.45 -26.42
N ASP A 22 4.88 -18.19 -26.84
CA ASP A 22 6.15 -17.46 -26.96
C ASP A 22 6.10 -16.25 -26.00
N PRO A 23 6.67 -16.39 -24.78
CA PRO A 23 6.71 -15.32 -23.81
C PRO A 23 7.54 -14.13 -24.31
N GLY A 24 7.02 -12.93 -24.07
CA GLY A 24 7.79 -11.72 -24.32
C GLY A 24 8.92 -11.55 -23.29
N GLY A 25 9.99 -10.85 -23.66
CA GLY A 25 11.09 -10.54 -22.75
C GLY A 25 12.45 -10.57 -23.43
N LYS A 26 13.48 -10.20 -22.68
CA LYS A 26 14.86 -10.31 -23.16
C LYS A 26 15.30 -11.76 -23.04
N LYS A 27 15.63 -12.39 -24.16
CA LYS A 27 16.28 -13.70 -24.18
C LYS A 27 17.80 -13.51 -24.02
N THR A 28 18.35 -14.12 -23.00
CA THR A 28 19.75 -14.01 -22.58
C THR A 28 20.46 -15.36 -22.59
N SER A 29 19.72 -16.46 -22.58
CA SER A 29 20.23 -17.83 -22.52
C SER A 29 19.26 -18.81 -23.19
N PRO A 30 19.72 -19.97 -23.70
CA PRO A 30 18.84 -21.05 -24.15
C PRO A 30 17.84 -21.56 -23.09
N LEU A 31 18.11 -21.30 -21.81
CA LEU A 31 17.16 -21.62 -20.74
C LEU A 31 15.89 -20.76 -20.82
N ASP A 32 15.98 -19.58 -21.43
CA ASP A 32 14.83 -18.67 -21.62
C ASP A 32 13.83 -19.19 -22.66
N ASP A 33 14.15 -20.27 -23.39
CA ASP A 33 13.23 -20.95 -24.32
C ASP A 33 12.53 -22.17 -23.67
N VAL A 34 12.87 -22.49 -22.41
CA VAL A 34 12.26 -23.60 -21.69
C VAL A 34 10.95 -23.15 -21.03
N HIS A 35 9.84 -23.52 -21.65
CA HIS A 35 8.48 -23.20 -21.17
C HIS A 35 7.56 -24.42 -21.19
N VAL A 36 6.40 -24.28 -20.54
CA VAL A 36 5.36 -25.32 -20.59
C VAL A 36 4.84 -25.49 -22.02
N ALA A 37 4.70 -26.75 -22.45
CA ALA A 37 4.26 -27.06 -23.81
C ALA A 37 2.75 -26.85 -24.03
N THR A 38 1.96 -26.89 -22.96
CA THR A 38 0.51 -26.66 -22.99
C THR A 38 0.12 -25.78 -21.83
N TRP A 39 -0.99 -25.06 -21.98
CA TRP A 39 -1.51 -24.19 -20.93
C TRP A 39 -2.06 -25.04 -19.78
N PRO A 40 -1.45 -25.01 -18.58
CA PRO A 40 -1.92 -25.76 -17.42
C PRO A 40 -3.29 -25.25 -16.95
N LYS A 41 -4.16 -26.13 -16.44
CA LYS A 41 -5.47 -25.72 -15.93
C LYS A 41 -5.34 -24.76 -14.75
N GLU A 42 -4.28 -24.89 -13.98
CA GLU A 42 -3.95 -24.07 -12.82
C GLU A 42 -3.82 -22.60 -13.22
N TRP A 43 -3.23 -22.30 -14.38
CA TRP A 43 -3.12 -20.93 -14.87
C TRP A 43 -4.49 -20.32 -15.22
N ILE A 44 -5.49 -21.13 -15.60
CA ILE A 44 -6.86 -20.63 -15.80
C ILE A 44 -7.44 -20.20 -14.45
N SER A 45 -7.24 -21.00 -13.40
CA SER A 45 -7.66 -20.64 -12.05
C SER A 45 -6.94 -19.38 -11.56
N GLU A 46 -5.61 -19.32 -11.66
CA GLU A 46 -4.81 -18.14 -11.32
C GLU A 46 -5.29 -16.88 -12.07
N PHE A 47 -5.61 -17.01 -13.36
CA PHE A 47 -6.09 -15.88 -14.15
C PHE A 47 -7.45 -15.39 -13.67
N ASN A 48 -8.38 -16.29 -13.37
CA ASN A 48 -9.69 -15.93 -12.83
C ASN A 48 -9.57 -15.25 -11.46
N GLU A 49 -8.68 -15.75 -10.59
CA GLU A 49 -8.38 -15.12 -9.31
C GLU A 49 -7.82 -13.71 -9.48
N LEU A 50 -6.86 -13.53 -10.41
CA LEU A 50 -6.31 -12.23 -10.76
C LEU A 50 -7.40 -11.28 -11.24
N LEU A 51 -8.25 -11.70 -12.19
CA LEU A 51 -9.35 -10.88 -12.70
C LEU A 51 -10.34 -10.50 -11.60
N THR A 52 -10.63 -11.43 -10.69
CA THR A 52 -11.52 -11.18 -9.55
C THR A 52 -10.92 -10.16 -8.60
N ALA A 53 -9.63 -10.29 -8.28
CA ALA A 53 -8.92 -9.34 -7.41
C ALA A 53 -8.88 -7.95 -8.05
N LEU A 54 -8.49 -7.86 -9.33
CA LEU A 54 -8.44 -6.60 -10.06
C LEU A 54 -9.81 -5.93 -10.16
N ARG A 55 -10.87 -6.71 -10.39
CA ARG A 55 -12.24 -6.19 -10.40
C ARG A 55 -12.58 -5.53 -9.07
N ARG A 56 -12.39 -6.25 -7.96
CA ARG A 56 -12.68 -5.76 -6.60
C ARG A 56 -11.88 -4.52 -6.25
N ILE A 57 -10.61 -4.47 -6.63
CA ILE A 57 -9.77 -3.27 -6.43
C ILE A 57 -10.35 -2.10 -7.21
N THR A 58 -10.61 -2.27 -8.51
CA THR A 58 -11.12 -1.18 -9.34
C THR A 58 -12.53 -0.71 -8.97
N ASP A 59 -13.34 -1.59 -8.38
CA ASP A 59 -14.66 -1.21 -7.84
C ASP A 59 -14.52 -0.32 -6.58
N LEU A 60 -13.42 -0.46 -5.81
CA LEU A 60 -13.14 0.34 -4.60
C LEU A 60 -12.40 1.66 -4.88
N GLU A 61 -11.78 1.81 -6.05
CA GLU A 61 -10.97 3.00 -6.39
C GLU A 61 -11.70 4.34 -6.19
N PRO A 62 -12.99 4.51 -6.56
CA PRO A 62 -13.69 5.78 -6.34
C PRO A 62 -13.81 6.14 -4.86
N GLU A 63 -14.20 5.19 -4.01
CA GLU A 63 -14.33 5.40 -2.57
C GLU A 63 -12.96 5.67 -1.91
N GLN A 64 -11.91 5.01 -2.39
CA GLN A 64 -10.54 5.26 -1.94
C GLN A 64 -10.05 6.66 -2.32
N ALA A 65 -10.38 7.13 -3.52
CA ALA A 65 -10.03 8.48 -3.97
C ALA A 65 -10.77 9.54 -3.13
N GLU A 66 -12.07 9.37 -2.90
CA GLU A 66 -12.87 10.26 -2.05
C GLU A 66 -12.33 10.31 -0.61
N LEU A 67 -12.01 9.14 -0.03
CA LEU A 67 -11.40 9.07 1.29
C LEU A 67 -10.05 9.78 1.33
N LEU A 68 -9.21 9.58 0.33
CA LEU A 68 -7.90 10.24 0.24
C LEU A 68 -8.07 11.75 0.13
N GLU A 69 -8.98 12.24 -0.70
CA GLU A 69 -9.31 13.66 -0.82
C GLU A 69 -9.77 14.24 0.52
N GLY A 70 -10.66 13.54 1.24
CA GLY A 70 -11.12 13.95 2.56
C GLY A 70 -9.98 14.04 3.59
N ILE A 71 -9.06 13.08 3.58
CA ILE A 71 -7.87 13.09 4.44
C ILE A 71 -6.95 14.28 4.09
N LEU A 72 -6.72 14.53 2.79
CA LEU A 72 -5.86 15.61 2.32
C LEU A 72 -6.45 17.00 2.59
N ALA A 73 -7.77 17.13 2.58
CA ALA A 73 -8.48 18.36 2.94
C ALA A 73 -8.60 18.57 4.46
N GLY A 74 -8.27 17.54 5.26
CA GLY A 74 -8.35 17.58 6.71
C GLY A 74 -7.41 18.60 7.34
N PRO A 75 -7.74 19.12 8.53
CA PRO A 75 -6.88 20.06 9.24
C PRO A 75 -5.55 19.39 9.61
N LEU A 76 -4.45 20.10 9.37
CA LEU A 76 -3.13 19.66 9.80
C LEU A 76 -2.85 20.13 11.23
N THR A 77 -2.37 19.22 12.07
CA THR A 77 -1.89 19.59 13.41
C THR A 77 -0.55 20.31 13.29
N THR A 78 -0.45 21.53 13.81
CA THR A 78 0.79 22.30 13.80
C THR A 78 1.73 21.83 14.91
N ALA A 79 3.04 22.06 14.72
CA ALA A 79 4.03 21.80 15.76
C ALA A 79 3.70 22.58 17.05
N ASP A 80 3.26 23.83 16.93
CA ASP A 80 2.86 24.66 18.07
C ASP A 80 1.61 24.12 18.76
N GLY A 81 0.63 23.63 18.01
CA GLY A 81 -0.57 22.99 18.57
C GLY A 81 -0.23 21.72 19.34
N LEU A 82 0.69 20.91 18.81
CA LEU A 82 1.22 19.74 19.51
C LEU A 82 2.00 20.15 20.77
N ALA A 83 2.82 21.21 20.71
CA ALA A 83 3.57 21.71 21.86
C ALA A 83 2.64 22.25 22.97
N ALA A 84 1.58 22.98 22.59
CA ALA A 84 0.54 23.43 23.51
C ALA A 84 -0.21 22.26 24.17
N ALA A 85 -0.37 21.14 23.47
CA ALA A 85 -0.91 19.89 24.00
C ALA A 85 0.11 19.07 24.82
N GLY A 86 1.32 19.59 25.07
CA GLY A 86 2.34 18.96 25.90
C GLY A 86 3.35 18.06 25.16
N VAL A 87 3.28 17.99 23.83
CA VAL A 87 4.28 17.25 23.03
C VAL A 87 5.63 17.97 23.10
N LYS A 88 6.66 17.23 23.52
CA LYS A 88 8.04 17.74 23.58
C LYS A 88 8.79 17.36 22.31
N PHE A 89 9.06 18.35 21.47
CA PHE A 89 9.89 18.16 20.28
C PHE A 89 11.39 18.15 20.63
N PRO A 90 12.19 17.30 19.96
CA PRO A 90 13.63 17.20 20.23
C PRO A 90 14.33 18.52 19.90
N GLN A 91 15.07 19.08 20.87
CA GLN A 91 15.86 20.29 20.68
C GLN A 91 17.32 19.95 20.32
N ASN A 92 17.81 18.81 20.81
CA ASN A 92 19.19 18.38 20.67
C ASN A 92 19.26 16.97 20.06
N PRO A 93 20.36 16.55 19.39
CA PRO A 93 20.49 15.21 18.81
C PRO A 93 20.26 14.06 19.82
N LYS A 94 20.57 14.29 21.10
CA LYS A 94 20.35 13.31 22.19
C LYS A 94 18.86 13.05 22.47
N ASP A 95 17.96 13.98 22.12
CA ASP A 95 16.51 13.87 22.34
C ASP A 95 15.83 12.93 21.34
N ARG A 96 16.51 12.61 20.22
CA ARG A 96 16.02 11.66 19.21
C ARG A 96 16.07 10.20 19.66
N LYS A 97 16.61 9.92 20.86
CA LYS A 97 16.62 8.56 21.41
C LYS A 97 15.18 8.15 21.78
N PRO A 98 14.63 7.08 21.18
CA PRO A 98 13.29 6.60 21.51
C PRO A 98 13.19 6.31 23.01
N ARG A 99 12.17 6.86 23.67
CA ARG A 99 11.87 6.50 25.05
C ARG A 99 11.07 5.20 25.04
N HIS A 100 11.73 4.10 25.39
CA HIS A 100 11.10 2.77 25.43
C HIS A 100 10.15 2.55 26.62
N GLY A 101 9.92 3.56 27.46
CA GLY A 101 9.01 3.47 28.61
C GLY A 101 8.02 4.63 28.61
N LEU A 102 6.74 4.31 28.65
CA LEU A 102 5.72 5.22 29.15
C LEU A 102 5.94 5.35 30.67
N PRO A 103 6.11 6.56 31.23
CA PRO A 103 5.99 6.74 32.67
C PRO A 103 4.60 6.27 33.12
N PRO A 104 4.46 5.75 34.35
CA PRO A 104 3.13 5.48 34.91
C PRO A 104 2.29 6.77 34.84
N ALA A 105 1.01 6.62 34.46
CA ALA A 105 0.08 7.74 34.37
C ALA A 105 0.06 8.51 35.69
N ASP A 106 0.16 9.84 35.60
CA ASP A 106 0.15 10.73 36.76
C ASP A 106 -1.28 10.74 37.34
N PRO A 107 -1.49 10.24 38.59
CA PRO A 107 -2.82 10.08 39.17
C PRO A 107 -3.58 11.40 39.36
N ASP A 108 -2.89 12.54 39.31
CA ASP A 108 -3.48 13.88 39.47
C ASP A 108 -3.87 14.55 38.14
N SER A 109 -3.81 13.81 37.02
CA SER A 109 -4.29 14.29 35.73
C SER A 109 -5.83 14.26 35.69
N GLU A 110 -6.49 15.31 36.18
CA GLU A 110 -7.90 15.56 35.90
C GLU A 110 -8.09 15.81 34.38
N GLN A 111 -8.19 14.73 33.60
CA GLN A 111 -8.79 14.80 32.28
C GLN A 111 -10.29 14.84 32.49
N GLY A 112 -10.80 16.07 32.44
CA GLY A 112 -12.21 16.40 32.50
C GLY A 112 -13.04 15.52 31.59
N MET A 113 -14.02 14.88 32.21
CA MET A 113 -15.31 14.46 31.66
C MET A 113 -15.72 15.35 30.47
N ILE A 114 -15.73 14.78 29.27
CA ILE A 114 -16.59 15.25 28.20
C ILE A 114 -17.47 14.06 27.82
N ILE A 115 -18.76 14.29 28.02
CA ILE A 115 -19.91 13.42 27.78
C ILE A 115 -20.10 13.19 26.29
#